data_AF-A0A1V9YX43-F1
#
_entry.id   AF-A0A1V9YX43-F1
#
_cell.length_a   1.000
_cell.length_b   1.000
_cell.length_c   1.000
_cell.angle_alpha   90.00
_cell.angle_beta   90.00
_cell.angle_gamma   90.00
#
_symmetry.space_group_name_H-M   'P 1'
#
loop_
_entity.id
_entity.type
_entity.pdbx_description
1 polymer ?
#
loop_
_entity_poly.entity_id
_entity_poly.type
_entity_poly.pdbx_seq_one_letter_code
_entity_poly.pdbx_strand_id
1 'polypeptide(L)'
;TYNINLSKGTVQNYLAESTENVAFRANYLQKKLNNRNNKNYPIVPEIFLDKSYCNERHTAQLSRVDCTNVNYQPSGKGDRYCIVAAGMKYTNAS
;
A
#
# COMPACT_ATOMS: atom_id res chain seq x y z
N THR A 1 13.88 36.11 9.02
CA THR A 1 14.29 35.03 8.09
C THR A 1 14.05 33.70 8.77
N TYR A 2 13.06 32.93 8.33
CA TYR A 2 12.74 31.63 8.93
C TYR A 2 13.53 30.54 8.21
N ASN A 3 14.44 29.88 8.94
CA ASN A 3 15.21 28.73 8.43
C ASN A 3 14.30 27.51 8.36
N ILE A 4 13.90 27.11 7.15
CA ILE A 4 13.20 25.86 6.91
C ILE A 4 14.25 24.75 6.85
N ASN A 5 14.47 24.07 7.97
CA ASN A 5 15.22 22.83 7.99
C ASN A 5 14.34 21.72 7.41
N LEU A 6 14.53 21.39 6.13
CA LEU A 6 13.97 20.18 5.53
C LEU A 6 14.70 18.97 6.11
N SER A 7 14.05 18.28 7.06
CA SER A 7 14.50 16.99 7.57
C SER A 7 14.65 16.02 6.41
N LYS A 8 15.90 15.68 6.06
CA LYS A 8 16.21 14.58 5.14
C LYS A 8 15.54 13.32 5.69
N GLY A 9 14.64 12.73 4.91
CA GLY A 9 13.86 11.56 5.32
C GLY A 9 14.78 10.46 5.83
N THR A 10 14.45 9.92 7.00
CA THR A 10 15.17 8.80 7.61
C THR A 10 15.13 7.61 6.65
N VAL A 11 16.27 6.94 6.43
CA VAL A 11 16.33 5.67 5.70
C VAL A 11 15.58 4.63 6.54
N GLN A 12 14.27 4.56 6.36
CA GLN A 12 13.48 3.47 6.90
C GLN A 12 13.80 2.25 6.04
N ASN A 13 14.35 1.22 6.69
CA ASN A 13 14.43 -0.10 6.06
C ASN A 13 12.99 -0.47 5.67
N TYR A 14 12.73 -0.71 4.38
CA TYR A 14 11.38 -1.02 3.88
C TYR A 14 10.80 -2.29 4.52
N LEU A 15 11.65 -3.07 5.19
CA LEU A 15 11.32 -4.27 5.97
C LEU A 15 11.10 -4.01 7.47
N ALA A 16 11.32 -2.80 7.97
CA ALA A 16 11.15 -2.48 9.38
C ALA A 16 9.66 -2.30 9.73
N GLU A 17 8.93 -3.41 9.83
CA GLU A 17 7.64 -3.45 10.52
C GLU A 17 7.88 -3.41 12.04
N SER A 18 7.06 -2.67 12.78
CA SER A 18 7.08 -2.72 14.24
C SER A 18 6.55 -4.07 14.74
N THR A 19 6.95 -4.49 15.93
CA THR A 19 6.48 -5.74 16.55
C THR A 19 4.94 -5.76 16.67
N GLU A 20 4.34 -4.60 16.94
CA GLU A 20 2.88 -4.43 17.02
C GLU A 20 2.22 -4.67 15.66
N ASN A 21 2.79 -4.15 14.56
CA ASN A 21 2.26 -4.37 13.22
C ASN A 21 2.35 -5.84 12.81
N VAL A 22 3.43 -6.53 13.18
CA VAL A 22 3.58 -7.98 12.95
C VAL A 22 2.52 -8.76 13.72
N ALA A 23 2.34 -8.47 15.02
CA ALA A 23 1.35 -9.13 15.86
C ALA A 23 -0.09 -8.87 15.36
N PHE A 24 -0.37 -7.64 14.94
CA PHE A 24 -1.65 -7.26 14.35
C PHE A 24 -1.92 -8.05 13.06
N ARG A 25 -0.93 -8.13 12.15
CA ARG A 25 -1.05 -8.87 10.89
C ARG A 25 -1.30 -10.36 11.13
N ALA A 26 -0.62 -10.96 12.10
CA ALA A 26 -0.86 -12.35 12.49
C ALA A 26 -2.30 -12.56 12.98
N ASN A 27 -2.81 -11.68 13.86
CA ASN A 27 -4.18 -11.75 14.35
C ASN A 27 -5.22 -11.57 13.23
N TYR A 28 -4.97 -10.61 12.33
CA TYR A 28 -5.82 -10.35 11.17
C TYR A 28 -5.92 -11.56 10.24
N LEU A 29 -4.79 -12.18 9.91
CA LEU A 29 -4.77 -13.39 9.07
C LEU A 29 -5.52 -14.55 9.73
N GLN A 30 -5.35 -14.75 11.04
CA GLN A 30 -6.10 -15.78 11.76
C GLN A 30 -7.62 -15.55 11.68
N LYS A 31 -8.08 -14.31 11.86
CA LYS A 31 -9.50 -13.95 11.69
C LYS A 31 -10.00 -14.24 10.27
N LYS A 32 -9.20 -13.91 9.25
CA LYS A 32 -9.52 -14.22 7.84
C LYS A 32 -9.60 -15.71 7.54
N LEU A 33 -8.81 -16.53 8.21
CA LEU A 33 -8.85 -17.99 8.07
C LEU A 33 -10.06 -18.58 8.79
N ASN A 34 -10.35 -18.11 10.00
CA ASN A 34 -11.52 -18.54 10.78
C ASN A 34 -12.83 -18.16 10.11
N ASN A 35 -12.85 -17.09 9.30
CA ASN A 35 -14.02 -16.69 8.51
C ASN A 35 -14.19 -17.53 7.22
N ARG A 36 -13.62 -18.74 7.12
CA ARG A 36 -13.75 -19.58 5.92
C ARG A 36 -14.44 -20.89 6.22
N ASN A 37 -15.31 -21.32 5.32
CA ASN A 37 -15.90 -22.65 5.36
C ASN A 37 -14.94 -23.72 4.79
N ASN A 38 -15.36 -24.99 4.80
CA ASN A 38 -14.58 -26.12 4.29
C ASN A 38 -14.21 -26.01 2.80
N LYS A 39 -14.89 -25.16 2.03
CA LYS A 39 -14.60 -24.86 0.62
C LYS A 39 -13.77 -23.58 0.44
N ASN A 40 -13.22 -23.04 1.53
CA ASN A 40 -12.39 -21.83 1.58
C ASN A 40 -13.14 -20.54 1.16
N TYR A 41 -14.47 -20.53 1.27
CA TYR A 41 -15.32 -19.35 1.02
C TYR A 41 -15.61 -18.57 2.31
N PRO A 42 -15.74 -17.24 2.24
CA PRO A 42 -16.08 -16.42 3.39
C PRO A 42 -17.45 -16.79 3.97
N ILE A 43 -17.52 -17.02 5.29
CA ILE A 43 -18.77 -17.30 6.02
C ILE A 43 -19.55 -15.99 6.19
N VAL A 44 -18.86 -14.95 6.66
CA VAL A 44 -19.36 -13.58 6.75
C VAL A 44 -18.77 -12.78 5.58
N PRO A 45 -19.60 -12.09 4.78
CA PRO A 45 -19.11 -11.27 3.69
C PRO A 45 -18.27 -10.11 4.24
N GLU A 46 -17.18 -9.82 3.56
CA GLU A 46 -16.27 -8.72 3.90
C GLU A 46 -16.21 -7.74 2.73
N ILE A 47 -16.35 -6.45 3.04
CA ILE A 47 -16.24 -5.36 2.07
C ILE A 47 -14.86 -4.72 2.25
N PHE A 48 -14.10 -4.64 1.16
CA PHE A 48 -12.78 -4.04 1.11
C PHE A 48 -12.89 -2.68 0.45
N LEU A 49 -12.33 -1.66 1.10
CA LEU A 49 -12.19 -0.32 0.55
C LEU A 49 -10.71 -0.08 0.24
N ASP A 50 -10.41 0.36 -0.96
CA ASP A 50 -9.07 0.77 -1.33
C ASP A 50 -9.05 2.18 -1.92
N LYS A 51 -7.94 2.88 -1.69
CA LYS A 51 -7.64 4.15 -2.33
C LYS A 51 -6.31 4.05 -3.02
N SER A 52 -6.31 4.33 -4.31
CA SER A 52 -5.13 4.33 -5.16
C SER A 52 -4.92 5.73 -5.73
N TYR A 53 -3.67 6.19 -5.76
CA TYR A 53 -3.30 7.47 -6.36
C TYR A 53 -2.53 7.23 -7.64
N CYS A 54 -3.02 7.77 -8.76
CA CYS A 54 -2.31 7.75 -10.03
C CYS A 54 -1.97 9.18 -10.44
N ASN A 55 -0.77 9.38 -11.01
CA ASN A 55 -0.42 10.67 -11.61
C ASN A 55 -0.75 10.59 -13.11
N GLU A 56 -1.22 11.69 -13.68
CA GLU A 56 -1.56 11.85 -15.10
C GLU A 56 -0.43 11.35 -16.02
N ARG A 57 0.83 11.65 -15.65
CA ARG A 57 2.02 11.24 -16.39
C ARG A 57 2.81 10.22 -15.56
N HIS A 58 2.49 8.96 -15.77
CA HIS A 58 3.20 7.83 -15.19
C HIS A 58 4.43 7.46 -16.05
N THR A 59 5.43 8.34 -16.13
CA THR A 59 6.72 8.00 -16.77
C THR A 59 7.63 7.32 -15.76
N ALA A 60 7.75 5.99 -15.87
CA ALA A 60 8.89 5.26 -15.33
C ALA A 60 10.08 5.42 -16.28
N GLN A 61 10.67 6.62 -16.33
CA GLN A 61 11.98 6.79 -16.95
C GLN A 61 13.00 6.17 -15.99
N LEU A 62 13.37 4.90 -16.27
CA LEU A 62 14.51 4.18 -15.68
C LEU A 62 14.53 4.16 -14.14
N SER A 63 13.79 3.22 -13.55
CA SER A 63 13.73 3.02 -12.09
C SER A 63 14.95 2.29 -11.49
N ARG A 64 16.03 2.06 -12.26
CA ARG A 64 17.28 1.51 -11.70
C ARG A 64 18.20 2.66 -11.32
N VAL A 65 18.24 2.93 -10.02
CA VAL A 65 19.13 3.91 -9.40
C VAL A 65 20.30 3.12 -8.81
N ASP A 66 21.47 3.17 -9.44
CA ASP A 66 22.70 2.65 -8.80
C ASP A 66 23.14 3.58 -7.66
N CYS A 67 23.94 3.07 -6.72
CA CYS A 67 24.33 3.75 -5.46
C CYS A 67 25.04 5.11 -5.60
N THR A 68 25.39 5.51 -6.83
CA THR A 68 26.03 6.77 -7.18
C THR A 68 25.06 7.83 -7.73
N ASN A 69 23.80 7.48 -8.01
CA ASN A 69 22.87 8.38 -8.68
C ASN A 69 22.07 9.24 -7.69
N VAL A 70 22.02 10.55 -7.98
CA VAL A 70 21.20 11.53 -7.25
C VAL A 70 19.79 11.50 -7.82
N ASN A 71 18.81 11.13 -6.99
CA ASN A 71 17.40 11.19 -7.37
C ASN A 71 16.93 12.65 -7.42
N TYR A 72 16.69 13.17 -8.61
CA TYR A 72 15.96 14.42 -8.76
C TYR A 72 14.51 14.24 -8.31
N GLN A 73 13.93 15.25 -7.67
CA GLN A 73 12.50 15.22 -7.39
C GLN A 73 11.75 15.08 -8.72
N PRO A 74 10.77 14.17 -8.80
CA PRO A 74 10.07 13.91 -10.04
C PRO A 74 9.25 15.15 -10.42
N SER A 75 9.75 15.93 -11.37
CA SER A 75 9.01 17.01 -12.03
C SER A 75 8.24 16.45 -13.24
N GLY A 76 7.15 17.10 -13.63
CA GLY A 76 6.39 16.74 -14.83
C GLY A 76 5.42 15.57 -14.69
N LYS A 77 5.03 15.16 -13.48
CA LYS A 77 4.06 14.07 -13.23
C LYS A 77 2.60 14.41 -13.58
N GLY A 78 2.28 15.68 -13.85
CA GLY A 78 0.92 16.15 -14.09
C GLY A 78 0.02 16.04 -12.85
N ASP A 79 -1.29 16.17 -13.05
CA ASP A 79 -2.25 16.12 -11.95
C ASP A 79 -2.28 14.73 -11.29
N ARG A 80 -2.59 14.70 -9.99
CA ARG A 80 -2.75 13.45 -9.24
C ARG A 80 -4.23 13.16 -9.04
N TYR A 81 -4.67 12.01 -9.54
CA TYR A 81 -6.02 11.50 -9.37
C TYR A 81 -6.07 10.53 -8.18
N CYS A 82 -7.18 10.58 -7.44
CA CYS A 82 -7.49 9.61 -6.40
C CYS A 82 -8.63 8.72 -6.89
N ILE A 83 -8.38 7.42 -6.94
CA ILE A 83 -9.37 6.41 -7.27
C ILE A 83 -9.75 5.73 -5.96
N VAL A 84 -11.04 5.76 -5.63
CA VAL A 84 -11.59 5.08 -4.45
C VAL A 84 -12.52 3.98 -4.95
N ALA A 85 -12.32 2.77 -4.45
CA ALA A 85 -13.09 1.60 -4.85
C ALA A 85 -13.54 0.78 -3.64
N ALA A 86 -14.68 0.11 -3.80
CA ALA A 86 -15.21 -0.87 -2.85
C ALA A 86 -15.44 -2.19 -3.57
N GLY A 87 -15.09 -3.31 -2.93
CA GLY A 87 -15.30 -4.64 -3.48
C GLY A 87 -15.57 -5.68 -2.41
N MET A 88 -16.31 -6.73 -2.75
CA MET A 88 -16.50 -7.88 -1.88
C MET A 88 -16.11 -9.16 -2.62
N LYS A 89 -15.55 -10.12 -1.89
CA LYS A 89 -15.39 -11.48 -2.41
C LYS A 89 -16.61 -12.28 -2.01
N TYR A 90 -17.52 -12.50 -2.95
CA TYR A 90 -18.71 -13.32 -2.77
C TYR A 90 -18.71 -14.47 -3.77
N THR A 91 -18.97 -15.68 -3.28
CA THR A 91 -19.07 -16.90 -4.10
C THR A 91 -20.10 -17.80 -3.44
N ASN A 92 -21.11 -18.23 -4.21
CA ASN A 92 -22.17 -19.11 -3.72
C ASN A 92 -21.59 -20.46 -3.30
N ALA A 93 -21.94 -20.92 -2.10
CA ALA A 93 -21.74 -22.31 -1.71
C ALA A 93 -22.86 -23.13 -2.37
N SER A 94 -22.56 -23.78 -3.50
CA SER A 94 -23.37 -24.89 -4.02
C SER A 94 -23.25 -26.13 -3.14
#